data_AF-A0A357JDE3-F1
#
_entry.id   AF-A0A357JDE3-F1
#
_cell.length_a   1.000
_cell.length_b   1.000
_cell.length_c   1.000
_cell.angle_alpha   90.00
_cell.angle_beta   90.00
_cell.angle_gamma   90.00
#
_symmetry.space_group_name_H-M   'P 1'
#
loop_
_entity.id
_entity.type
_entity.pdbx_description
1 polymer ?
#
loop_
_entity_poly.entity_id
_entity_poly.type
_entity_poly.pdbx_seq_one_letter_code
_entity_poly.pdbx_strand_id
1 'polypeptide(L)'
;MAKYRIGLDVGTNSIGWAVTDLNNKLIMKKGKKLLGVLMFEESSGGDKDPNKLRRTYRCSRRRIRRRKERLNYLNEIFAPEINKIDPTFFE
;
A
#
# COMPACT_ATOMS: atom_id res chain seq x y z
N MET A 1 -7.74 33.02 -21.73
CA MET A 1 -6.95 31.77 -21.68
C MET A 1 -7.22 31.01 -22.98
N ALA A 2 -6.19 30.55 -23.71
CA ALA A 2 -6.40 29.84 -24.98
C ALA A 2 -6.98 28.43 -24.72
N LYS A 3 -7.92 27.99 -25.56
CA LYS A 3 -8.50 26.63 -25.50
C LYS A 3 -7.50 25.61 -26.02
N TYR A 4 -7.44 24.43 -25.38
CA TYR A 4 -6.56 23.33 -25.75
C TYR A 4 -7.20 21.99 -25.40
N ARG A 5 -6.65 20.89 -25.91
CA ARG A 5 -7.02 19.50 -25.62
C ARG A 5 -5.84 18.77 -25.00
N ILE A 6 -6.11 17.79 -24.14
CA ILE A 6 -5.10 16.87 -23.59
C ILE A 6 -5.51 15.45 -23.98
N GLY A 7 -4.57 14.69 -24.52
CA GLY A 7 -4.66 13.24 -24.63
C GLY A 7 -3.84 12.58 -23.52
N LEU A 8 -4.41 11.56 -22.88
CA LEU A 8 -3.73 10.72 -21.89
C LEU A 8 -3.84 9.27 -22.34
N ASP A 9 -2.71 8.57 -22.36
CA ASP A 9 -2.61 7.14 -22.62
C ASP A 9 -2.03 6.48 -21.37
N VAL A 10 -2.86 5.69 -20.67
CA VAL A 10 -2.53 5.13 -19.36
C VAL A 10 -2.28 3.64 -19.52
N GLY A 11 -1.01 3.27 -19.58
CA GLY A 11 -0.55 1.89 -19.59
C GLY A 11 -0.19 1.38 -18.18
N THR A 12 0.25 0.12 -18.11
CA THR A 12 0.58 -0.55 -16.84
C THR A 12 1.77 0.08 -16.12
N ASN A 13 2.76 0.56 -16.88
CA ASN A 13 4.05 1.07 -16.37
C ASN A 13 4.38 2.45 -16.96
N SER A 14 3.43 3.06 -17.66
CA SER A 14 3.65 4.30 -18.37
C SER A 14 2.37 5.13 -18.47
N ILE A 15 2.53 6.44 -18.46
CA ILE A 15 1.47 7.39 -18.77
C ILE A 15 1.98 8.34 -19.85
N GLY A 16 1.53 8.11 -21.09
CA GLY A 16 1.73 9.03 -22.20
C GLY A 16 0.79 10.23 -22.09
N TRP A 17 1.29 11.42 -22.41
CA TRP A 17 0.47 12.62 -22.46
C TRP A 17 0.87 13.55 -23.60
N ALA A 18 -0.11 14.23 -24.18
CA ALA A 18 0.11 15.23 -25.22
C ALA A 18 -0.93 16.35 -25.12
N VAL A 19 -0.50 17.58 -25.41
CA VAL A 19 -1.36 18.75 -25.42
C VAL A 19 -1.43 19.33 -26.83
N THR A 20 -2.65 19.46 -27.35
CA THR A 20 -2.93 19.97 -28.68
C THR A 20 -3.83 21.21 -28.64
N ASP A 21 -3.74 22.05 -29.67
CA ASP A 21 -4.74 23.08 -29.91
C ASP A 21 -6.04 22.48 -30.49
N LEU A 22 -7.02 23.33 -30.82
CA LEU A 22 -8.29 22.88 -31.40
C LEU A 22 -8.16 22.34 -32.82
N ASN A 23 -7.03 22.59 -33.50
CA ASN A 23 -6.70 22.08 -34.83
C ASN A 23 -5.82 20.81 -34.77
N ASN A 24 -5.70 20.21 -33.58
CA ASN A 24 -4.91 19.01 -33.30
C ASN A 24 -3.39 19.20 -33.51
N LYS A 25 -2.89 20.44 -33.49
CA LYS A 25 -1.46 20.72 -33.52
C LYS A 25 -0.89 20.69 -32.11
N LEU A 26 0.26 20.02 -31.94
CA LEU A 26 0.99 20.00 -30.68
C LEU A 26 1.40 21.42 -30.25
N ILE A 27 1.11 21.74 -28.99
CA ILE A 27 1.47 23.03 -28.41
C ILE A 27 2.95 23.01 -28.01
N MET A 28 3.65 24.10 -28.29
CA MET A 28 5.00 24.35 -27.80
C MET A 28 5.01 25.48 -26.77
N LYS A 29 5.77 25.30 -25.69
CA LYS A 29 5.96 26.31 -24.65
C LYS A 29 7.43 26.33 -24.24
N LYS A 30 8.04 27.53 -24.26
CA LYS A 30 9.47 27.73 -23.92
C LYS A 30 10.41 26.76 -24.67
N GLY A 31 10.20 26.60 -25.98
CA GLY A 31 11.02 25.73 -26.83
C GLY A 31 10.80 24.22 -26.67
N LYS A 32 9.89 23.78 -25.78
CA LYS A 32 9.56 22.37 -25.58
C LYS A 32 8.16 22.06 -26.08
N LYS A 33 7.99 20.92 -26.74
CA LYS A 33 6.66 20.39 -27.06
C LYS A 33 6.00 19.91 -25.78
N LEU A 34 4.71 20.20 -25.63
CA LEU A 34 3.90 19.70 -24.53
C LEU A 34 3.45 18.26 -24.83
N LEU A 35 4.42 17.36 -24.84
CA LEU A 35 4.21 15.92 -24.94
C LEU A 35 5.26 15.20 -24.11
N GLY A 36 4.92 14.02 -23.61
CA GLY A 36 5.87 13.20 -22.90
C GLY A 36 5.28 11.87 -22.49
N VAL A 37 6.11 11.08 -21.83
CA VAL A 37 5.71 9.85 -21.17
C VAL A 37 6.29 9.85 -19.77
N LEU A 38 5.47 9.55 -18.79
CA LEU A 38 5.92 9.22 -17.44
C LEU A 38 6.10 7.71 -17.38
N MET A 39 7.31 7.23 -17.12
CA MET A 39 7.60 5.81 -16.91
C MET A 39 7.72 5.54 -15.41
N PHE A 40 7.20 4.42 -14.93
CA PHE A 40 7.31 3.97 -13.55
C PHE A 40 7.46 2.46 -13.47
N GLU A 41 7.92 1.96 -12.33
CA GLU A 41 8.01 0.51 -12.11
C GLU A 41 6.62 -0.11 -12.08
N GLU A 42 6.47 -1.28 -12.71
CA GLU A 42 5.22 -2.04 -12.66
C GLU A 42 4.77 -2.24 -11.22
N SER A 43 3.45 -2.18 -11.01
CA SER A 43 2.89 -2.77 -9.80
C SER A 43 3.23 -4.27 -9.82
N SER A 44 4.15 -4.69 -8.96
CA SER A 44 4.60 -6.07 -8.91
C SER A 44 3.40 -6.97 -8.59
N GLY A 45 2.85 -7.66 -9.58
CA GLY A 45 1.69 -8.53 -9.38
C GLY A 45 1.99 -9.70 -8.44
N GLY A 46 0.94 -10.30 -7.86
CA GLY A 46 1.04 -11.55 -7.12
C GLY A 46 1.67 -11.40 -5.72
N ASP A 47 2.61 -12.27 -5.37
CA ASP A 47 3.24 -12.29 -4.03
C ASP A 47 4.18 -11.12 -3.76
N LYS A 48 4.60 -10.42 -4.82
CA LYS A 48 5.45 -9.23 -4.74
C LYS A 48 4.65 -7.93 -4.63
N ASP A 49 3.31 -7.99 -4.66
CA ASP A 49 2.48 -6.80 -4.50
C ASP A 49 2.73 -6.19 -3.11
N PRO A 50 3.27 -4.96 -3.02
CA PRO A 50 3.54 -4.32 -1.74
C PRO A 50 2.29 -4.18 -0.87
N ASN A 51 1.10 -4.07 -1.48
CA ASN A 51 -0.16 -4.04 -0.74
C ASN A 51 -0.52 -5.41 -0.15
N LYS A 52 -0.40 -6.49 -0.92
CA LYS A 52 -0.59 -7.86 -0.43
C LYS A 52 0.38 -8.19 0.70
N LEU A 53 1.66 -7.86 0.52
CA LEU A 53 2.70 -8.08 1.53
C LEU A 53 2.41 -7.29 2.82
N ARG A 54 2.03 -6.00 2.70
CA ARG A 54 1.60 -5.17 3.84
C ARG A 54 0.42 -5.78 4.58
N ARG A 55 -0.56 -6.32 3.86
CA ARG A 55 -1.73 -7.01 4.44
C ARG A 55 -1.29 -8.24 5.25
N THR A 56 -0.45 -9.09 4.68
CA THR A 56 0.04 -10.31 5.33
C THR A 56 0.76 -10.00 6.64
N TYR A 57 1.72 -9.07 6.63
CA TYR A 57 2.44 -8.68 7.85
C TYR A 57 1.53 -8.08 8.93
N ARG A 58 0.56 -7.24 8.53
CA ARG A 58 -0.42 -6.68 9.46
C ARG A 58 -1.28 -7.76 10.12
N CYS A 59 -1.74 -8.74 9.34
CA CYS A 59 -2.51 -9.86 9.87
C CYS A 59 -1.68 -10.71 10.83
N SER A 60 -0.42 -11.01 10.49
CA SER A 60 0.49 -11.79 11.34
C SER A 60 0.73 -11.10 12.69
N ARG A 61 1.06 -9.80 12.71
CA ARG A 61 1.23 -9.02 13.95
C ARG A 61 -0.01 -9.04 14.83
N ARG A 62 -1.20 -8.84 14.23
CA ARG A 62 -2.46 -8.89 14.97
C ARG A 62 -2.76 -10.29 15.52
N ARG A 63 -2.44 -11.35 14.78
CA ARG A 63 -2.60 -12.74 15.23
C ARG A 63 -1.72 -13.04 16.44
N ILE A 64 -0.44 -12.65 16.39
CA ILE A 64 0.50 -12.84 17.50
C ILE A 64 0.03 -12.07 18.73
N ARG A 65 -0.35 -10.80 18.57
CA ARG A 65 -0.87 -9.98 19.66
C ARG A 65 -2.09 -10.62 20.33
N ARG A 66 -3.09 -11.03 19.54
CA ARG A 66 -4.29 -11.70 20.08
C ARG A 66 -4.00 -13.03 20.76
N ARG A 67 -3.00 -13.79 20.26
CA ARG A 67 -2.57 -15.03 20.92
C ARG A 67 -1.98 -14.71 22.30
N LYS A 68 -1.13 -13.70 22.41
CA LYS A 68 -0.58 -13.24 23.69
C LYS A 68 -1.68 -12.74 24.63
N GLU A 69 -2.60 -11.90 24.15
CA GLU A 69 -3.74 -11.41 24.93
C GLU A 69 -4.59 -12.56 25.49
N ARG A 70 -4.90 -13.60 24.69
CA ARG A 70 -5.63 -14.77 25.18
C ARG A 70 -4.89 -15.54 26.27
N LEU A 71 -3.58 -15.71 26.16
CA LEU A 71 -2.78 -16.36 27.19
C LEU A 71 -2.73 -15.52 28.47
N ASN A 72 -2.61 -14.20 28.34
CA ASN A 72 -2.67 -13.30 29.48
C ASN A 72 -4.02 -13.40 30.20
N TYR A 73 -5.14 -13.38 29.48
CA TYR A 73 -6.46 -13.55 30.10
C TYR A 73 -6.62 -14.92 30.78
N LEU A 74 -6.10 -15.99 30.16
CA LEU A 74 -6.10 -17.30 30.79
C LEU A 74 -5.31 -17.29 32.10
N ASN A 75 -4.09 -16.74 32.09
CA ASN A 75 -3.26 -16.65 33.28
C ASN A 75 -3.91 -15.77 34.34
N GLU A 76 -4.49 -14.62 33.98
CA GLU A 76 -5.20 -13.72 34.91
C GLU A 76 -6.38 -14.42 35.61
N ILE A 77 -7.15 -15.23 34.88
CA ILE A 77 -8.31 -15.96 35.44
C ILE A 77 -7.87 -17.08 36.39
N PHE A 78 -6.81 -17.82 36.05
CA PHE A 78 -6.38 -19.01 36.80
C PHE A 78 -5.30 -18.75 37.85
N ALA A 79 -4.58 -17.62 37.78
CA ALA A 79 -3.52 -17.25 38.73
C ALA A 79 -3.97 -17.31 40.19
N PRO A 80 -5.17 -16.84 40.59
CA PRO A 80 -5.58 -16.89 41.99
C PRO A 80 -5.67 -18.30 42.57
N GLU A 81 -6.09 -19.29 41.77
CA GLU A 81 -6.23 -20.67 42.22
C GLU A 81 -4.91 -21.46 42.10
N ILE A 82 -4.16 -21.23 41.03
CA ILE A 82 -2.88 -21.90 40.82
C ILE A 82 -1.84 -21.42 41.83
N ASN A 83 -1.79 -20.12 42.14
CA ASN A 83 -0.83 -19.58 43.10
C ASN A 83 -1.04 -20.10 44.53
N LYS A 84 -2.24 -20.62 44.87
CA LYS A 84 -2.47 -21.30 46.16
C LYS A 84 -1.72 -22.64 46.25
N ILE A 85 -1.47 -23.28 45.12
CA ILE A 85 -0.82 -24.60 45.01
C ILE A 85 0.67 -24.43 44.71
N ASP A 86 0.99 -23.61 43.71
CA ASP A 86 2.36 -23.30 43.28
C ASP A 86 2.47 -21.81 42.93
N PRO A 87 2.99 -20.97 43.84
CA PRO A 87 3.19 -19.54 43.61
C PRO A 87 4.18 -19.21 42.47
N THR A 88 5.04 -20.15 42.07
CA THR A 88 6.11 -19.95 41.09
C THR A 88 5.74 -20.39 39.67
N PHE A 89 4.52 -20.90 39.47
CA PHE A 89 4.10 -21.48 38.18
C PHE A 89 4.09 -20.48 36.99
N PHE A 90 3.88 -19.18 37.24
CA PHE A 90 3.77 -18.15 36.20
C PHE A 90 4.96 -17.18 36.12
N GLU A 91 5.99 -17.36 36.95
CA GLU A 91 7.26 -16.60 36.89
C GLU A 91 8.11 -17.01 35.68
#